data_AF-A0A9W8L9J6-F1
#
_entry.id   AF-A0A9W8L9J6-F1
#
_cell.length_a   1.000
_cell.length_b   1.000
_cell.length_c   1.000
_cell.angle_alpha   90.00
_cell.angle_beta   90.00
_cell.angle_gamma   90.00
#
_symmetry.space_group_name_H-M   'P 1'
#
loop_
_entity.id
_entity.type
_entity.pdbx_description
1 polymer ?
#
loop_
_entity_poly.entity_id
_entity_poly.type
_entity_poly.pdbx_seq_one_letter_code
_entity_poly.pdbx_strand_id
1 'polypeptide(L)'
;MTKHKASTSGGSGTQEDTEHGSCTPRVLRSGTSRVTQNTLTTAQQISTESHNEASSHYDLRLDKDQDFILNLARPLDPERQNIAEKIIETAAQFMESYFDTVPSSLRQSVEGMDVSDESHPDSPMLQLNTSTDPGAFIEYVALIIQEKLNSLTGPSSSNGLGCRLVLPSTKIDYNPPDANDSMRIDMGLTRANINDPIDADRGQVSYYELLAVLEAKLKGDGNGFSDASLQLDIYTRQLYQQQHNLRVAWGVTVSGTHVRVGHFGPDRAKSSYLMDVSKPEGRHSFIEILVNWSLCEEFQLGRDPTMKYLDDLKCWQIACPGEAGCMGEGAVVQDYYFTTVSCQADRVFGRHTRYFFTTDARPTGVISATNPLIPTVVIKDTWAFSKRNAADDARDEVRSLIKIKE
;
A
#
# COMPACT_ATOMS: atom_id res chain seq x y z
N MET A 1 -31.19 5.99 -74.25
CA MET A 1 -30.29 4.82 -74.25
C MET A 1 -28.95 5.34 -74.77
N THR A 2 -27.82 5.41 -74.07
CA THR A 2 -27.26 4.61 -72.96
C THR A 2 -26.27 5.51 -72.17
N LYS A 3 -25.88 5.08 -70.96
CA LYS A 3 -25.36 5.84 -69.80
C LYS A 3 -23.83 6.13 -69.75
N HIS A 4 -23.50 7.21 -68.98
CA HIS A 4 -22.42 7.44 -67.98
C HIS A 4 -20.93 7.28 -68.36
N LYS A 5 -19.94 7.98 -67.78
CA LYS A 5 -19.78 9.18 -66.92
C LYS A 5 -18.26 9.46 -66.88
N ALA A 6 -17.86 10.74 -66.83
CA ALA A 6 -16.48 11.22 -66.93
C ALA A 6 -15.60 10.94 -65.70
N SER A 7 -14.30 10.80 -65.92
CA SER A 7 -13.23 10.82 -64.93
C SER A 7 -12.28 12.01 -65.19
N THR A 8 -11.88 12.70 -64.13
CA THR A 8 -10.71 13.58 -64.12
C THR A 8 -10.14 13.59 -62.70
N SER A 9 -8.89 13.17 -62.57
CA SER A 9 -8.08 13.23 -61.36
C SER A 9 -7.13 14.44 -61.44
N GLY A 10 -7.27 15.38 -60.51
CA GLY A 10 -6.31 16.44 -60.20
C GLY A 10 -5.82 16.27 -58.76
N GLY A 11 -4.53 16.54 -58.53
CA GLY A 11 -3.82 16.21 -57.30
C GLY A 11 -3.66 17.33 -56.26
N SER A 12 -2.87 16.97 -55.24
CA SER A 12 -2.15 17.74 -54.20
C SER A 12 -2.94 18.64 -53.24
N GLY A 13 -2.70 18.44 -51.93
CA GLY A 13 -2.97 19.42 -50.89
C GLY A 13 -3.24 18.76 -49.53
N THR A 14 -2.20 18.55 -48.72
CA THR A 14 -2.33 18.25 -47.29
C THR A 14 -2.72 19.54 -46.57
N GLN A 15 -3.89 19.55 -45.94
CA GLN A 15 -4.39 20.66 -45.14
C GLN A 15 -4.49 20.21 -43.68
N GLU A 16 -3.90 21.02 -42.80
CA GLU A 16 -3.99 20.95 -41.35
C GLU A 16 -5.45 21.17 -40.92
N ASP A 17 -5.99 20.28 -40.09
CA ASP A 17 -7.22 20.52 -39.35
C ASP A 17 -6.88 20.68 -37.86
N THR A 18 -6.93 21.94 -37.43
CA THR A 18 -7.08 22.38 -36.04
C THR A 18 -8.45 21.94 -35.50
N GLU A 19 -8.48 20.97 -34.58
CA GLU A 19 -9.65 20.73 -33.74
C GLU A 19 -9.41 21.25 -32.32
N HIS A 20 -10.04 22.40 -32.02
CA HIS A 20 -10.25 22.89 -30.67
C HIS A 20 -11.23 21.97 -29.92
N GLY A 21 -10.74 21.19 -28.98
CA GLY A 21 -11.56 20.40 -28.06
C GLY A 21 -12.29 21.28 -27.06
N SER A 22 -13.48 21.79 -27.43
CA SER A 22 -14.38 22.47 -26.50
C SER A 22 -14.94 21.48 -25.48
N CYS A 23 -14.76 21.76 -24.19
CA CYS A 23 -15.30 20.97 -23.10
C CYS A 23 -16.83 21.19 -23.01
N THR A 24 -17.62 20.27 -23.55
CA THR A 24 -19.09 20.34 -23.44
C THR A 24 -19.55 19.66 -22.14
N PRO A 25 -20.32 20.34 -21.27
CA PRO A 25 -20.86 19.73 -20.06
C PRO A 25 -21.76 18.53 -20.40
N ARG A 26 -21.36 17.32 -20.01
CA ARG A 26 -22.23 16.14 -20.12
C ARG A 26 -23.21 16.14 -18.95
N VAL A 27 -24.49 16.28 -19.27
CA VAL A 27 -25.59 16.05 -18.31
C VAL A 27 -25.57 14.56 -17.95
N LEU A 28 -25.38 14.24 -16.67
CA LEU A 28 -25.69 12.92 -16.12
C LEU A 28 -27.19 12.73 -16.29
N ARG A 29 -27.60 12.07 -17.38
CA ARG A 29 -28.97 11.61 -17.50
C ARG A 29 -29.17 10.63 -16.35
N SER A 30 -30.21 10.84 -15.56
CA SER A 30 -30.84 9.83 -14.71
C SER A 30 -31.46 8.73 -15.59
N GLY A 31 -30.64 8.09 -16.43
CA GLY A 31 -30.97 6.80 -16.97
C GLY A 31 -30.85 5.84 -15.81
N THR A 32 -31.92 5.11 -15.54
CA THR A 32 -31.82 3.82 -14.87
C THR A 32 -30.61 3.11 -15.45
N SER A 33 -29.51 3.07 -14.68
CA SER A 33 -28.43 2.16 -14.97
C SER A 33 -29.10 0.80 -15.03
N ARG A 34 -29.32 0.31 -16.24
CA ARG A 34 -29.15 -1.12 -16.49
C ARG A 34 -27.69 -1.37 -16.13
N VAL A 35 -27.46 -1.49 -14.83
CA VAL A 35 -26.54 -2.49 -14.30
C VAL A 35 -26.90 -3.70 -15.12
N THR A 36 -26.07 -3.98 -16.12
CA THR A 36 -26.04 -5.30 -16.70
C THR A 36 -25.78 -6.12 -15.45
N GLN A 37 -26.83 -6.81 -14.96
CA GLN A 37 -26.68 -7.78 -13.91
C GLN A 37 -25.69 -8.77 -14.50
N ASN A 38 -24.42 -8.56 -14.18
CA ASN A 38 -23.39 -9.54 -14.42
C ASN A 38 -23.96 -10.78 -13.75
N THR A 39 -24.16 -11.81 -14.59
CA THR A 39 -24.36 -13.20 -14.21
C THR A 39 -23.77 -13.45 -12.84
N LEU A 40 -24.58 -13.95 -11.91
CA LEU A 40 -24.19 -14.37 -10.57
C LEU A 40 -22.94 -15.27 -10.68
N THR A 41 -21.76 -14.66 -10.64
CA THR A 41 -20.48 -15.35 -10.58
C THR A 41 -20.38 -15.90 -9.17
N THR A 42 -20.18 -17.21 -9.04
CA THR A 42 -20.00 -17.83 -7.73
C THR A 42 -18.71 -17.29 -7.09
N ALA A 43 -18.62 -17.26 -5.76
CA ALA A 43 -17.38 -16.86 -5.06
C ALA A 43 -16.15 -17.65 -5.57
N GLN A 44 -16.35 -18.92 -5.93
CA GLN A 44 -15.32 -19.77 -6.54
C GLN A 44 -14.86 -19.28 -7.92
N GLN A 45 -15.77 -18.77 -8.76
CA GLN A 45 -15.41 -18.19 -10.06
C GLN A 45 -14.60 -16.90 -9.88
N ILE A 46 -15.03 -16.02 -8.96
CA ILE A 46 -14.32 -14.77 -8.64
C ILE A 46 -12.92 -15.10 -8.10
N SER A 47 -12.81 -16.06 -7.17
CA SER A 47 -11.53 -16.52 -6.61
C SER A 47 -10.59 -17.06 -7.70
N THR A 48 -11.13 -17.85 -8.64
CA THR A 48 -10.35 -18.40 -9.76
C THR A 48 -9.89 -17.30 -10.73
N GLU A 49 -10.75 -16.33 -11.03
CA GLU A 49 -10.42 -15.17 -11.86
C GLU A 49 -9.33 -14.30 -11.21
N SER A 50 -9.47 -13.99 -9.92
CA SER A 50 -8.46 -13.26 -9.13
C SER A 50 -7.11 -13.99 -9.13
N HIS A 51 -7.11 -15.31 -8.92
CA HIS A 51 -5.90 -16.13 -8.93
C HIS A 51 -5.22 -16.16 -10.30
N ASN A 52 -5.99 -16.28 -11.38
CA ASN A 52 -5.48 -16.23 -12.75
C ASN A 52 -4.92 -14.85 -13.11
N GLU A 53 -5.61 -13.78 -12.69
CA GLU A 53 -5.13 -12.40 -12.86
C GLU A 53 -3.79 -12.20 -12.13
N ALA A 54 -3.72 -12.59 -10.87
CA ALA A 54 -2.51 -12.52 -10.04
C ALA A 54 -1.36 -13.32 -10.68
N SER A 55 -1.63 -14.55 -11.14
CA SER A 55 -0.61 -15.43 -11.73
C SER A 55 -0.06 -14.86 -13.03
N SER A 56 -0.94 -14.37 -13.91
CA SER A 56 -0.53 -13.71 -15.15
C SER A 56 0.27 -12.43 -14.89
N HIS A 57 0.09 -11.77 -13.74
CA HIS A 57 0.79 -10.54 -13.39
C HIS A 57 2.12 -10.77 -12.70
N TYR A 58 2.22 -11.76 -11.81
CA TYR A 58 3.47 -12.12 -11.17
C TYR A 58 4.59 -12.33 -12.21
N ASP A 59 4.29 -13.09 -13.28
CA ASP A 59 5.27 -13.39 -14.34
C ASP A 59 5.60 -12.20 -15.26
N LEU A 60 4.68 -11.25 -15.44
CA LEU A 60 4.81 -10.16 -16.43
C LEU A 60 5.18 -8.80 -15.82
N ARG A 61 4.96 -8.61 -14.52
CA ARG A 61 4.95 -7.28 -13.89
C ARG A 61 5.75 -7.18 -12.60
N LEU A 62 6.33 -8.27 -12.10
CA LEU A 62 7.26 -8.23 -10.99
C LEU A 62 8.67 -7.86 -11.48
N ASP A 63 9.10 -6.65 -11.14
CA ASP A 63 10.47 -6.20 -11.39
C ASP A 63 11.31 -6.30 -10.11
N LYS A 64 12.51 -6.86 -10.20
CA LYS A 64 13.40 -7.03 -9.04
C LYS A 64 14.38 -5.87 -8.98
N ASP A 65 14.27 -5.06 -7.94
CA ASP A 65 14.98 -3.79 -7.81
C ASP A 65 15.22 -3.48 -6.32
N GLN A 66 16.32 -4.03 -5.79
CA GLN A 66 16.70 -3.85 -4.38
C GLN A 66 16.91 -2.39 -4.03
N ASP A 67 17.68 -1.68 -4.85
CA ASP A 67 18.02 -0.29 -4.59
C ASP A 67 16.78 0.59 -4.61
N PHE A 68 15.84 0.34 -5.52
CA PHE A 68 14.56 1.05 -5.48
C PHE A 68 13.80 0.80 -4.18
N ILE A 69 13.69 -0.46 -3.73
CA ILE A 69 12.91 -0.77 -2.52
C ILE A 69 13.54 -0.14 -1.27
N LEU A 70 14.86 -0.22 -1.13
CA LEU A 70 15.57 0.39 0.00
C LEU A 70 15.47 1.92 -0.03
N ASN A 71 15.70 2.53 -1.20
CA ASN A 71 15.70 3.99 -1.32
C ASN A 71 14.30 4.60 -1.30
N LEU A 72 13.26 3.88 -1.70
CA LEU A 72 11.90 4.41 -1.74
C LEU A 72 11.40 4.80 -0.35
N ALA A 73 11.76 4.03 0.67
CA ALA A 73 11.42 4.29 2.06
C ALA A 73 12.53 5.01 2.83
N ARG A 74 13.64 5.41 2.22
CA ARG A 74 14.67 6.17 2.93
C ARG A 74 14.11 7.55 3.31
N PRO A 75 14.21 8.00 4.58
CA PRO A 75 13.68 9.29 4.98
C PRO A 75 14.23 10.43 4.12
N LEU A 76 13.35 11.35 3.70
CA LEU A 76 13.75 12.49 2.88
C LEU A 76 14.22 13.67 3.74
N ASP A 77 13.68 13.79 4.95
CA ASP A 77 14.19 14.74 5.94
C ASP A 77 15.62 14.34 6.37
N PRO A 78 16.62 15.25 6.23
CA PRO A 78 18.01 14.92 6.55
C PRO A 78 18.26 14.57 8.02
N GLU A 79 17.48 15.13 8.95
CA GLU A 79 17.60 14.81 10.37
C GLU A 79 17.13 13.38 10.62
N ARG A 80 15.95 13.01 10.10
CA ARG A 80 15.43 11.63 10.19
C ARG A 80 16.32 10.64 9.49
N GLN A 81 16.91 10.99 8.35
CA GLN A 81 17.82 10.13 7.63
C GLN A 81 19.08 9.81 8.46
N ASN A 82 19.70 10.83 9.09
CA ASN A 82 20.86 10.65 9.96
C ASN A 82 20.53 9.77 11.17
N ILE A 83 19.35 9.96 11.75
CA ILE A 83 18.85 9.12 12.85
C ILE A 83 18.65 7.69 12.36
N ALA A 84 18.03 7.48 11.20
CA ALA A 84 17.80 6.15 10.64
C ALA A 84 19.12 5.41 10.42
N GLU A 85 20.12 6.05 9.81
CA GLU A 85 21.45 5.46 9.58
C GLU A 85 22.11 4.98 10.89
N LYS A 86 22.07 5.81 11.94
CA LYS A 86 22.59 5.42 13.27
C LYS A 86 21.84 4.24 13.89
N ILE A 87 20.51 4.22 13.75
CA ILE A 87 19.68 3.14 14.29
C ILE A 87 19.94 1.85 13.51
N ILE A 88 20.08 1.91 12.18
CA ILE A 88 20.40 0.75 11.33
C ILE A 88 21.73 0.13 11.76
N GLU A 89 22.79 0.94 11.84
CA GLU A 89 24.11 0.47 12.26
C GLU A 89 24.06 -0.18 13.64
N THR A 90 23.38 0.47 14.58
CA THR A 90 23.25 -0.01 15.96
C THR A 90 22.45 -1.32 16.01
N ALA A 91 21.30 -1.38 15.33
CA ALA A 91 20.44 -2.55 15.30
C ALA A 91 21.13 -3.75 14.65
N ALA A 92 21.86 -3.53 13.56
CA ALA A 92 22.66 -4.57 12.91
C ALA A 92 23.75 -5.08 13.86
N GLN A 93 24.53 -4.20 14.50
CA GLN A 93 25.57 -4.61 15.46
C GLN A 93 25.02 -5.39 16.65
N PHE A 94 23.89 -4.96 17.21
CA PHE A 94 23.24 -5.69 18.31
C PHE A 94 22.76 -7.08 17.87
N MET A 95 22.17 -7.19 16.68
CA MET A 95 21.79 -8.50 16.13
C MET A 95 23.01 -9.39 15.92
N GLU A 96 24.09 -8.90 15.31
CA GLU A 96 25.29 -9.72 15.08
C GLU A 96 25.89 -10.25 16.39
N SER A 97 25.99 -9.39 17.40
CA SER A 97 26.44 -9.79 18.75
C SER A 97 25.53 -10.87 19.34
N TYR A 98 24.21 -10.72 19.21
CA TYR A 98 23.27 -11.74 19.66
C TYR A 98 23.49 -13.06 18.93
N PHE A 99 23.55 -13.05 17.60
CA PHE A 99 23.77 -14.25 16.81
C PHE A 99 25.08 -14.92 17.19
N ASP A 100 26.18 -14.19 17.37
CA ASP A 100 27.48 -14.72 17.77
C ASP A 100 27.47 -15.44 19.13
N THR A 101 26.67 -14.97 20.09
CA THR A 101 26.54 -15.59 21.41
C THR A 101 25.68 -16.86 21.44
N VAL A 102 24.80 -17.06 20.45
CA VAL A 102 23.96 -18.26 20.37
C VAL A 102 24.79 -19.45 19.84
N PRO A 103 24.86 -20.59 20.55
CA PRO A 103 25.57 -21.79 20.09
C PRO A 103 25.10 -22.25 18.70
N SER A 104 26.03 -22.63 17.82
CA SER A 104 25.73 -23.06 16.44
C SER A 104 24.72 -24.21 16.36
N SER A 105 24.64 -25.05 17.40
CA SER A 105 23.67 -26.15 17.53
C SER A 105 22.22 -25.70 17.67
N LEU A 106 21.97 -24.48 18.18
CA LEU A 106 20.65 -23.87 18.28
C LEU A 106 20.31 -23.02 17.04
N ARG A 107 21.30 -22.73 16.18
CA ARG A 107 21.11 -21.99 14.92
C ARG A 107 20.59 -22.87 13.77
N GLN A 108 20.59 -24.20 13.91
CA GLN A 108 20.31 -25.16 12.82
C GLN A 108 19.23 -26.21 13.12
N SER A 109 18.58 -26.22 14.30
CA SER A 109 17.64 -27.30 14.65
C SER A 109 16.23 -27.08 14.07
N VAL A 110 16.07 -27.16 12.75
CA VAL A 110 14.76 -27.38 12.11
C VAL A 110 14.88 -28.33 10.92
N GLU A 111 15.54 -29.46 11.10
CA GLU A 111 15.19 -30.68 10.35
C GLU A 111 14.65 -31.68 11.37
N GLY A 112 13.34 -31.58 11.67
CA GLY A 112 12.60 -32.69 12.28
C GLY A 112 12.20 -32.60 13.76
N MET A 113 11.91 -31.41 14.31
CA MET A 113 11.31 -31.32 15.65
C MET A 113 9.84 -30.91 15.57
N ASP A 114 8.94 -31.86 15.88
CA ASP A 114 7.53 -31.63 16.14
C ASP A 114 7.39 -30.64 17.31
N VAL A 115 6.72 -29.52 17.07
CA VAL A 115 6.51 -28.47 18.06
C VAL A 115 5.34 -28.85 18.96
N SER A 116 5.64 -29.56 20.05
CA SER A 116 4.72 -29.73 21.18
C SER A 116 5.51 -29.82 22.48
N ASP A 117 6.05 -28.71 22.98
CA ASP A 117 6.41 -28.64 24.40
C ASP A 117 6.28 -27.21 24.94
N GLU A 118 5.16 -26.96 25.61
CA GLU A 118 4.90 -25.78 26.43
C GLU A 118 5.51 -26.00 27.83
N SER A 119 6.78 -25.65 28.04
CA SER A 119 7.28 -25.45 29.41
C SER A 119 8.61 -24.68 29.49
N HIS A 120 8.54 -23.36 29.71
CA HIS A 120 9.28 -22.65 30.78
C HIS A 120 9.04 -21.12 30.74
N PRO A 121 8.63 -20.46 31.85
CA PRO A 121 8.11 -19.09 31.81
C PRO A 121 9.05 -17.97 32.31
N ASP A 122 10.38 -18.13 32.34
CA ASP A 122 11.28 -17.09 32.89
C ASP A 122 12.55 -16.83 32.03
N SER A 123 12.34 -16.37 30.79
CA SER A 123 13.23 -15.48 30.03
C SER A 123 12.62 -15.22 28.66
N PRO A 124 12.27 -13.99 28.26
CA PRO A 124 11.78 -13.69 26.92
C PRO A 124 13.00 -13.60 25.97
N MET A 125 13.79 -14.67 25.88
CA MET A 125 14.78 -14.82 24.83
C MET A 125 14.06 -15.35 23.60
N LEU A 126 13.47 -14.41 22.85
CA LEU A 126 12.94 -14.63 21.51
C LEU A 126 13.92 -15.51 20.73
N GLN A 127 13.49 -16.72 20.35
CA GLN A 127 14.21 -17.52 19.37
C GLN A 127 14.15 -16.73 18.06
N LEU A 128 15.17 -15.92 17.79
CA LEU A 128 15.26 -15.01 16.66
C LEU A 128 15.55 -15.77 15.36
N ASN A 129 14.85 -16.87 15.14
CA ASN A 129 14.85 -17.60 13.88
C ASN A 129 13.62 -17.15 13.10
N THR A 130 13.83 -16.30 12.11
CA THR A 130 12.73 -15.85 11.23
C THR A 130 12.06 -17.00 10.48
N SER A 131 12.65 -18.20 10.49
CA SER A 131 12.02 -19.41 9.96
C SER A 131 10.86 -19.94 10.82
N THR A 132 10.79 -19.56 12.10
CA THR A 132 9.74 -20.00 13.04
C THR A 132 8.87 -18.85 13.53
N ASP A 133 9.40 -17.63 13.64
CA ASP A 133 8.62 -16.45 14.02
C ASP A 133 9.21 -15.14 13.41
N PRO A 134 8.69 -14.67 12.26
CA PRO A 134 9.10 -13.39 11.70
C PRO A 134 8.65 -12.18 12.56
N GLY A 135 7.62 -12.35 13.41
CA GLY A 135 7.12 -11.30 14.28
C GLY A 135 8.14 -10.91 15.34
N ALA A 136 8.76 -11.92 15.97
CA ALA A 136 9.84 -11.78 16.93
C ALA A 136 10.99 -10.87 16.44
N PHE A 137 11.43 -11.06 15.19
CA PHE A 137 12.49 -10.25 14.59
C PHE A 137 12.05 -8.79 14.43
N ILE A 138 10.82 -8.56 13.97
CA ILE A 138 10.27 -7.23 13.75
C ILE A 138 10.11 -6.48 15.09
N GLU A 139 9.60 -7.15 16.12
CA GLU A 139 9.49 -6.59 17.48
C GLU A 139 10.85 -6.22 18.06
N TYR A 140 11.86 -7.06 17.85
CA TYR A 140 13.22 -6.78 18.29
C TYR A 140 13.81 -5.52 17.61
N VAL A 141 13.61 -5.36 16.30
CA VAL A 141 14.01 -4.14 15.60
C VAL A 141 13.26 -2.92 16.14
N ALA A 142 11.95 -3.05 16.38
CA ALA A 142 11.13 -1.99 16.94
C ALA A 142 11.59 -1.57 18.35
N LEU A 143 12.03 -2.51 19.19
CA LEU A 143 12.61 -2.24 20.51
C LEU A 143 13.85 -1.34 20.39
N ILE A 144 14.76 -1.67 19.47
CA ILE A 144 15.96 -0.86 19.23
C ILE A 144 15.60 0.52 18.69
N ILE A 145 14.65 0.61 17.75
CA ILE A 145 14.15 1.89 17.23
C ILE A 145 13.61 2.76 18.38
N GLN A 146 12.74 2.21 19.22
CA GLN A 146 12.13 2.91 20.35
C GLN A 146 13.18 3.41 21.35
N GLU A 147 14.11 2.55 21.77
CA GLU A 147 15.18 2.90 22.71
C GLU A 147 16.06 4.02 22.16
N LYS A 148 16.50 3.88 20.89
CA LYS A 148 17.44 4.81 20.28
C LYS A 148 16.80 6.15 19.97
N LEU A 149 15.58 6.19 19.46
CA LEU A 149 14.87 7.45 19.24
C LEU A 149 14.71 8.22 20.54
N ASN A 150 14.27 7.57 21.61
CA ASN A 150 14.13 8.19 22.93
C ASN A 150 15.46 8.74 23.45
N SER A 151 16.58 8.06 23.17
CA SER A 151 17.92 8.54 23.55
C SER A 151 18.42 9.72 22.73
N LEU A 152 18.08 9.78 21.43
CA LEU A 152 18.61 10.76 20.48
C LEU A 152 17.83 12.06 20.48
N THR A 153 16.51 11.99 20.65
CA THR A 153 15.63 13.16 20.57
C THR A 153 15.21 13.61 21.97
N GLY A 154 15.15 12.71 22.94
CA GLY A 154 14.45 12.89 24.21
C GLY A 154 12.96 12.48 24.10
N PRO A 155 12.30 12.16 25.22
CA PRO A 155 10.96 11.55 25.23
C PRO A 155 9.83 12.49 24.75
N SER A 156 10.05 13.80 24.69
CA SER A 156 9.02 14.79 24.34
C SER A 156 9.09 15.31 22.90
N SER A 157 10.17 15.03 22.17
CA SER A 157 10.45 15.56 20.83
C SER A 157 10.24 14.52 19.72
N SER A 158 10.20 13.23 20.06
CA SER A 158 10.01 12.12 19.11
C SER A 158 8.65 12.18 18.39
N ASN A 159 7.60 12.64 19.08
CA ASN A 159 6.28 12.88 18.47
C ASN A 159 6.29 14.02 17.44
N GLY A 160 7.19 15.00 17.57
CA GLY A 160 7.34 16.12 16.62
C GLY A 160 7.93 15.69 15.28
N LEU A 161 8.67 14.58 15.26
CA LEU A 161 9.28 14.01 14.05
C LEU A 161 8.32 13.09 13.28
N GLY A 162 7.10 12.83 13.73
CA GLY A 162 6.15 11.98 12.98
C GLY A 162 6.66 10.55 12.69
N CYS A 163 7.58 10.05 13.53
CA CYS A 163 8.09 8.68 13.49
C CYS A 163 7.05 7.68 14.03
N ARG A 164 7.18 6.42 13.63
CA ARG A 164 6.27 5.32 14.01
C ARG A 164 7.04 4.05 14.33
N LEU A 165 6.44 3.13 15.06
CA LEU A 165 6.92 1.74 15.15
C LEU A 165 6.16 0.89 14.15
N VAL A 166 6.89 0.04 13.42
CA VAL A 166 6.31 -1.04 12.61
C VAL A 166 6.27 -2.29 13.47
N LEU A 167 5.06 -2.81 13.71
CA LEU A 167 4.88 -3.92 14.64
C LEU A 167 3.99 -5.01 14.04
N PRO A 168 4.30 -6.30 14.29
CA PRO A 168 3.48 -7.39 13.81
C PRO A 168 2.11 -7.41 14.51
N SER A 169 1.13 -7.95 13.80
CA SER A 169 -0.17 -8.32 14.34
C SER A 169 -0.59 -9.65 13.72
N THR A 170 -0.80 -10.65 14.58
CA THR A 170 -1.31 -11.98 14.22
C THR A 170 -2.82 -12.10 14.47
N LYS A 171 -3.42 -11.12 15.14
CA LYS A 171 -4.87 -11.03 15.39
C LYS A 171 -5.59 -10.44 14.18
N ILE A 172 -5.35 -11.04 13.02
CA ILE A 172 -6.02 -10.72 11.77
C ILE A 172 -6.89 -11.91 11.43
N ASP A 173 -8.20 -11.70 11.53
CA ASP A 173 -9.21 -12.71 11.25
C ASP A 173 -10.15 -12.17 10.17
N TYR A 174 -9.57 -11.88 9.01
CA TYR A 174 -10.29 -11.37 7.85
C TYR A 174 -9.82 -12.10 6.59
N ASN A 175 -10.69 -12.94 6.06
CA ASN A 175 -10.54 -13.43 4.69
C ASN A 175 -10.98 -12.32 3.73
N PRO A 176 -10.28 -12.11 2.60
CA PRO A 176 -10.85 -11.37 1.47
C PRO A 176 -12.28 -11.86 1.17
N PRO A 177 -13.23 -10.99 0.79
CA PRO A 177 -14.61 -11.41 0.47
C PRO A 177 -14.71 -12.46 -0.63
N ASP A 178 -13.67 -12.56 -1.47
CA ASP A 178 -13.50 -13.51 -2.56
C ASP A 178 -12.43 -14.58 -2.30
N ALA A 179 -11.88 -14.65 -1.08
CA ALA A 179 -11.00 -15.74 -0.69
C ALA A 179 -11.79 -17.04 -0.60
N ASN A 180 -11.15 -18.13 -1.03
CA ASN A 180 -11.58 -19.45 -0.63
C ASN A 180 -11.31 -19.63 0.88
N ASP A 181 -11.98 -20.58 1.53
CA ASP A 181 -11.85 -20.80 2.98
C ASP A 181 -10.41 -21.07 3.47
N SER A 182 -9.47 -21.32 2.55
CA SER A 182 -8.05 -21.55 2.83
C SER A 182 -7.15 -20.31 2.76
N MET A 183 -7.62 -19.15 2.28
CA MET A 183 -6.80 -17.94 2.13
C MET A 183 -7.02 -16.99 3.31
N ARG A 184 -6.04 -16.97 4.22
CA ARG A 184 -5.98 -16.09 5.39
C ARG A 184 -4.59 -15.46 5.47
N ILE A 185 -4.54 -14.17 5.78
CA ILE A 185 -3.27 -13.48 6.05
C ILE A 185 -2.58 -14.14 7.24
N ASP A 186 -1.30 -14.49 7.08
CA ASP A 186 -0.50 -15.01 8.19
C ASP A 186 -0.20 -13.92 9.23
N MET A 187 0.20 -12.73 8.78
CA MET A 187 0.52 -11.61 9.66
C MET A 187 0.33 -10.27 8.93
N GLY A 188 -0.06 -9.23 9.66
CA GLY A 188 -0.08 -7.87 9.14
C GLY A 188 0.85 -7.00 9.96
N LEU A 189 1.43 -6.00 9.32
CA LEU A 189 2.28 -5.03 9.98
C LEU A 189 1.47 -3.78 10.22
N THR A 190 1.47 -3.28 11.46
CA THR A 190 0.72 -2.10 11.87
C THR A 190 1.67 -0.96 12.22
N ARG A 191 1.09 0.25 12.30
CA ARG A 191 1.76 1.44 12.80
C ARG A 191 1.37 1.62 14.26
N ALA A 192 2.35 1.79 15.13
CA ALA A 192 2.14 2.21 16.51
C ALA A 192 2.89 3.51 16.78
N ASN A 193 2.47 4.26 17.80
CA ASN A 193 3.23 5.42 18.23
C ASN A 193 4.56 4.96 18.84
N ILE A 194 5.58 5.82 18.76
CA ILE A 194 6.91 5.50 19.28
C ILE A 194 6.91 5.18 20.78
N ASN A 195 5.94 5.70 21.52
CA ASN A 195 5.82 5.55 22.96
C ASN A 195 4.87 4.41 23.37
N ASP A 196 4.22 3.76 22.41
CA ASP A 196 3.34 2.65 22.73
C ASP A 196 4.17 1.44 23.16
N PRO A 197 3.72 0.66 24.15
CA PRO A 197 4.38 -0.59 24.49
C PRO A 197 4.37 -1.55 23.29
N ILE A 198 5.50 -2.20 23.05
CA ILE A 198 5.67 -3.09 21.90
C ILE A 198 4.81 -4.34 22.04
N ASP A 199 4.71 -4.85 23.27
CA ASP A 199 3.91 -6.00 23.71
C ASP A 199 2.44 -5.68 24.01
N ALA A 200 1.99 -4.44 23.76
CA ALA A 200 0.61 -4.06 23.99
C ALA A 200 -0.34 -4.91 23.13
N ASP A 201 -1.41 -5.43 23.75
CA ASP A 201 -2.50 -6.06 23.01
C ASP A 201 -3.24 -5.02 22.17
N ARG A 202 -3.07 -5.08 20.85
CA ARG A 202 -3.73 -4.17 19.89
C ARG A 202 -5.10 -4.68 19.43
N GLY A 203 -5.58 -5.79 19.97
CA GLY A 203 -6.86 -6.36 19.59
C GLY A 203 -6.89 -6.85 18.14
N GLN A 204 -8.10 -6.99 17.59
CA GLN A 204 -8.30 -7.40 16.20
C GLN A 204 -8.01 -6.23 15.26
N VAL A 205 -7.15 -6.45 14.27
CA VAL A 205 -6.69 -5.40 13.35
C VAL A 205 -7.32 -5.60 11.97
N SER A 206 -7.99 -4.55 11.48
CA SER A 206 -8.62 -4.55 10.16
C SER A 206 -7.63 -4.16 9.05
N TYR A 207 -7.96 -4.45 7.78
CA TYR A 207 -7.16 -3.97 6.64
C TYR A 207 -7.07 -2.44 6.59
N TYR A 208 -7.96 -1.69 7.24
CA TYR A 208 -7.86 -0.24 7.35
C TYR A 208 -6.59 0.23 8.08
N GLU A 209 -6.11 -0.55 9.04
CA GLU A 209 -5.05 -0.16 9.98
C GLU A 209 -3.66 -0.67 9.55
N LEU A 210 -3.62 -1.62 8.62
CA LEU A 210 -2.38 -2.25 8.15
C LEU A 210 -1.49 -1.27 7.38
N LEU A 211 -0.20 -1.33 7.67
CA LEU A 211 0.87 -0.75 6.86
C LEU A 211 1.22 -1.67 5.68
N ALA A 212 1.41 -2.96 5.99
CA ALA A 212 1.81 -3.98 5.03
C ALA A 212 1.20 -5.33 5.43
N VAL A 213 1.13 -6.24 4.47
CA VAL A 213 0.73 -7.64 4.71
C VAL A 213 1.96 -8.53 4.62
N LEU A 214 2.07 -9.53 5.51
CA LEU A 214 3.13 -10.51 5.52
C LEU A 214 2.54 -11.90 5.28
N GLU A 215 3.16 -12.62 4.34
CA GLU A 215 2.81 -13.99 3.99
C GLU A 215 4.02 -14.91 4.21
N ALA A 216 3.85 -15.97 4.99
CA ALA A 216 4.92 -16.85 5.44
C ALA A 216 4.70 -18.28 4.94
N LYS A 217 5.74 -18.89 4.37
CA LYS A 217 5.73 -20.30 3.95
C LYS A 217 6.82 -21.10 4.63
N LEU A 218 6.47 -22.30 5.09
CA LEU A 218 7.38 -23.18 5.83
C LEU A 218 8.50 -23.79 4.96
N LYS A 219 8.33 -23.87 3.63
CA LYS A 219 9.31 -24.49 2.71
C LYS A 219 10.05 -23.46 1.86
N GLY A 220 11.37 -23.60 1.82
CA GLY A 220 12.32 -22.83 1.01
C GLY A 220 12.51 -23.36 -0.42
N ASP A 221 11.62 -24.22 -0.92
CA ASP A 221 11.60 -24.53 -2.34
C ASP A 221 11.13 -23.30 -3.13
N GLY A 222 11.68 -23.08 -4.32
CA GLY A 222 11.44 -21.85 -5.11
C GLY A 222 9.96 -21.53 -5.39
N ASN A 223 9.07 -22.53 -5.22
CA ASN A 223 7.62 -22.39 -5.34
C ASN A 223 6.97 -21.71 -4.12
N GLY A 224 7.55 -21.80 -2.92
CA GLY A 224 6.99 -21.14 -1.73
C GLY A 224 6.91 -19.62 -1.87
N PHE A 225 7.89 -19.00 -2.51
CA PHE A 225 7.86 -17.55 -2.76
C PHE A 225 6.89 -17.13 -3.86
N SER A 226 6.68 -17.94 -4.90
CA SER A 226 5.68 -17.62 -5.93
C SER A 226 4.28 -17.67 -5.33
N ASP A 227 3.99 -18.70 -4.53
CA ASP A 227 2.68 -18.86 -3.90
C ASP A 227 2.42 -17.75 -2.88
N ALA A 228 3.42 -17.42 -2.05
CA ALA A 228 3.33 -16.31 -1.10
C ALA A 228 3.11 -14.96 -1.80
N SER A 229 3.84 -14.71 -2.91
CA SER A 229 3.70 -13.47 -3.67
C SER A 229 2.32 -13.34 -4.32
N LEU A 230 1.79 -14.44 -4.84
CA LEU A 230 0.47 -14.51 -5.43
C LEU A 230 -0.64 -14.22 -4.41
N GLN A 231 -0.47 -14.70 -3.18
CA GLN A 231 -1.41 -14.41 -2.10
C GLN A 231 -1.30 -12.96 -1.63
N LEU A 232 -0.08 -12.42 -1.52
CA LEU A 232 0.11 -10.98 -1.25
C LEU A 232 -0.56 -10.10 -2.29
N ASP A 233 -0.50 -10.45 -3.58
CA ASP A 233 -1.20 -9.72 -4.63
C ASP A 233 -2.69 -9.60 -4.30
N ILE A 234 -3.34 -10.70 -3.93
CA ILE A 234 -4.75 -10.73 -3.54
C ILE A 234 -5.01 -9.91 -2.26
N TYR A 235 -4.13 -9.98 -1.25
CA TYR A 235 -4.29 -9.22 -0.01
C TYR A 235 -4.10 -7.71 -0.20
N THR A 236 -3.22 -7.29 -1.11
CA THR A 236 -3.00 -5.86 -1.38
C THR A 236 -4.22 -5.20 -2.00
N ARG A 237 -5.02 -5.93 -2.78
CA ARG A 237 -6.33 -5.46 -3.25
C ARG A 237 -7.24 -5.06 -2.09
N GLN A 238 -7.28 -5.85 -1.01
CA GLN A 238 -8.08 -5.54 0.18
C GLN A 238 -7.61 -4.27 0.88
N LEU A 239 -6.29 -4.03 0.92
CA LEU A 239 -5.75 -2.75 1.40
C LEU A 239 -6.30 -1.58 0.55
N TYR A 240 -6.26 -1.67 -0.78
CA TYR A 240 -6.79 -0.62 -1.65
C TYR A 240 -8.30 -0.39 -1.51
N GLN A 241 -9.06 -1.45 -1.23
CA GLN A 241 -10.51 -1.33 -1.00
C GLN A 241 -10.83 -0.57 0.28
N GLN A 242 -10.11 -0.87 1.37
CA GLN A 242 -10.43 -0.33 2.69
C GLN A 242 -9.70 0.98 3.00
N GLN A 243 -8.53 1.21 2.42
CA GLN A 243 -7.71 2.39 2.66
C GLN A 243 -7.83 3.40 1.52
N HIS A 244 -8.77 4.35 1.63
CA HIS A 244 -9.09 5.27 0.54
C HIS A 244 -7.93 6.20 0.15
N ASN A 245 -7.03 6.51 1.08
CA ASN A 245 -5.83 7.31 0.81
C ASN A 245 -4.59 6.48 0.44
N LEU A 246 -4.74 5.16 0.21
CA LEU A 246 -3.62 4.33 -0.21
C LEU A 246 -3.39 4.46 -1.73
N ARG A 247 -2.16 4.78 -2.11
CA ARG A 247 -1.67 4.94 -3.48
C ARG A 247 -0.87 3.74 -3.96
N VAL A 248 -0.10 3.15 -3.04
CA VAL A 248 0.74 1.98 -3.24
C VAL A 248 0.66 1.13 -1.98
N ALA A 249 0.74 -0.19 -2.12
CA ALA A 249 0.71 -1.12 -1.00
C ALA A 249 2.08 -1.76 -0.78
N TRP A 250 2.37 -2.14 0.46
CA TRP A 250 3.57 -2.88 0.82
C TRP A 250 3.22 -4.30 1.24
N GLY A 251 4.11 -5.23 0.93
CA GLY A 251 3.97 -6.62 1.36
C GLY A 251 5.31 -7.28 1.65
N VAL A 252 5.29 -8.32 2.45
CA VAL A 252 6.48 -9.07 2.87
C VAL A 252 6.21 -10.56 2.65
N THR A 253 7.09 -11.24 1.95
CA THR A 253 7.09 -12.71 1.89
C THR A 253 8.23 -13.25 2.73
N VAL A 254 7.94 -14.28 3.51
CA VAL A 254 8.92 -15.01 4.31
C VAL A 254 8.88 -16.47 3.90
N SER A 255 10.02 -17.07 3.62
CA SER A 255 10.11 -18.53 3.47
C SER A 255 11.44 -19.05 4.01
N GLY A 256 11.36 -19.85 5.07
CA GLY A 256 12.53 -20.19 5.89
C GLY A 256 13.25 -18.95 6.40
N THR A 257 14.55 -18.84 6.12
CA THR A 257 15.38 -17.68 6.50
C THR A 257 15.40 -16.58 5.43
N HIS A 258 14.58 -16.70 4.41
CA HIS A 258 14.58 -15.75 3.30
C HIS A 258 13.38 -14.81 3.41
N VAL A 259 13.64 -13.52 3.21
CA VAL A 259 12.64 -12.46 3.22
C VAL A 259 12.69 -11.72 1.89
N ARG A 260 11.53 -11.35 1.37
CA ARG A 260 11.42 -10.41 0.25
C ARG A 260 10.29 -9.43 0.52
N VAL A 261 10.62 -8.15 0.42
CA VAL A 261 9.69 -7.03 0.50
C VAL A 261 9.26 -6.61 -0.90
N GLY A 262 7.95 -6.48 -1.09
CA GLY A 262 7.28 -6.04 -2.31
C GLY A 262 6.60 -4.68 -2.14
N HIS A 263 6.64 -3.90 -3.21
CA HIS A 263 5.95 -2.64 -3.38
C HIS A 263 4.99 -2.78 -4.57
N PHE A 264 3.70 -2.70 -4.30
CA PHE A 264 2.64 -2.93 -5.25
C PHE A 264 2.09 -1.58 -5.68
N GLY A 265 2.43 -1.17 -6.90
CA GLY A 265 1.93 0.06 -7.50
C GLY A 265 0.74 -0.15 -8.43
N PRO A 266 0.15 0.95 -8.93
CA PRO A 266 -1.03 0.90 -9.81
C PRO A 266 -0.75 0.29 -11.19
N ASP A 267 0.50 0.09 -11.58
CA ASP A 267 0.86 -0.46 -12.90
C ASP A 267 1.86 -1.64 -12.81
N ARG A 268 2.67 -1.69 -11.75
CA ARG A 268 3.74 -2.69 -11.59
C ARG A 268 3.95 -3.05 -10.12
N ALA A 269 4.40 -4.28 -9.90
CA ALA A 269 5.02 -4.68 -8.63
C ALA A 269 6.52 -4.50 -8.76
N LYS A 270 7.14 -4.00 -7.71
CA LYS A 270 8.57 -4.10 -7.53
C LYS A 270 8.85 -4.93 -6.30
N SER A 271 9.92 -5.70 -6.31
CA SER A 271 10.38 -6.40 -5.12
C SER A 271 11.87 -6.26 -4.93
N SER A 272 12.27 -6.36 -3.67
CA SER A 272 13.65 -6.57 -3.28
C SER A 272 14.20 -7.89 -3.85
N TYR A 273 15.52 -8.04 -3.83
CA TYR A 273 16.12 -9.35 -3.93
C TYR A 273 15.79 -10.18 -2.68
N LEU A 274 16.08 -11.46 -2.76
CA LEU A 274 15.88 -12.36 -1.63
C LEU A 274 16.93 -12.04 -0.55
N MET A 275 16.48 -11.60 0.62
CA MET A 275 17.32 -11.31 1.77
C MET A 275 17.39 -12.53 2.67
N ASP A 276 18.55 -13.17 2.76
CA ASP A 276 18.77 -14.29 3.67
C ASP A 276 19.15 -13.76 5.05
N VAL A 277 18.18 -13.68 5.95
CA VAL A 277 18.38 -13.11 7.31
C VAL A 277 19.10 -14.09 8.25
N SER A 278 19.50 -15.27 7.77
CA SER A 278 20.52 -16.07 8.46
C SER A 278 21.93 -15.49 8.30
N LYS A 279 22.13 -14.60 7.32
CA LYS A 279 23.41 -13.94 7.05
C LYS A 279 23.41 -12.46 7.47
N PRO A 280 24.57 -11.90 7.85
CA PRO A 280 24.67 -10.50 8.27
C PRO A 280 24.14 -9.53 7.22
N GLU A 281 24.46 -9.73 5.93
CA GLU A 281 24.02 -8.81 4.87
C GLU A 281 22.50 -8.82 4.71
N GLY A 282 21.87 -9.99 4.76
CA GLY A 282 20.41 -10.11 4.65
C GLY A 282 19.68 -9.54 5.86
N ARG A 283 20.21 -9.74 7.08
CA ARG A 283 19.70 -9.07 8.29
C ARG A 283 19.79 -7.56 8.17
N HIS A 284 20.96 -7.06 7.78
CA HIS A 284 21.17 -5.62 7.61
C HIS A 284 20.15 -5.01 6.65
N SER A 285 19.96 -5.60 5.46
CA SER A 285 18.97 -5.10 4.50
C SER A 285 17.54 -5.12 5.02
N PHE A 286 17.15 -6.16 5.78
CA PHE A 286 15.80 -6.21 6.33
C PHE A 286 15.59 -5.22 7.49
N ILE A 287 16.59 -5.06 8.36
CA ILE A 287 16.62 -4.02 9.40
C ILE A 287 16.49 -2.64 8.76
N GLU A 288 17.27 -2.37 7.71
CA GLU A 288 17.23 -1.11 6.97
C GLU A 288 15.82 -0.78 6.49
N ILE A 289 15.09 -1.75 5.92
CA ILE A 289 13.70 -1.54 5.49
C ILE A 289 12.79 -1.19 6.67
N LEU A 290 12.87 -1.94 7.77
CA LEU A 290 12.01 -1.72 8.95
C LEU A 290 12.28 -0.35 9.59
N VAL A 291 13.55 0.01 9.75
CA VAL A 291 13.94 1.33 10.28
C VAL A 291 13.49 2.45 9.34
N ASN A 292 13.69 2.29 8.04
CA ASN A 292 13.25 3.25 7.03
C ASN A 292 11.72 3.43 7.05
N TRP A 293 10.94 2.35 7.12
CA TRP A 293 9.48 2.45 7.28
C TRP A 293 9.07 3.19 8.57
N SER A 294 9.82 3.02 9.64
CA SER A 294 9.59 3.69 10.91
C SER A 294 9.87 5.21 10.88
N LEU A 295 10.83 5.67 10.09
CA LEU A 295 11.29 7.07 10.12
C LEU A 295 10.92 7.89 8.87
N CYS A 296 10.58 7.25 7.74
CA CYS A 296 10.24 7.96 6.51
C CYS A 296 8.93 8.73 6.61
N GLU A 297 8.68 9.62 5.65
CA GLU A 297 7.42 10.33 5.56
C GLU A 297 6.26 9.40 5.16
N GLU A 298 5.05 9.63 5.70
CA GLU A 298 3.87 8.77 5.45
C GLU A 298 3.55 8.57 3.96
N PHE A 299 3.85 9.55 3.10
CA PHE A 299 3.60 9.42 1.67
C PHE A 299 4.55 8.43 0.98
N GLN A 300 5.74 8.19 1.52
CA GLN A 300 6.65 7.16 1.04
C GLN A 300 6.14 5.75 1.36
N LEU A 301 5.31 5.63 2.41
CA LEU A 301 4.55 4.42 2.73
C LEU A 301 3.28 4.27 1.89
N GLY A 302 3.08 5.16 0.91
CA GLY A 302 1.98 5.09 -0.04
C GLY A 302 0.73 5.82 0.39
N ARG A 303 0.76 6.62 1.45
CA ARG A 303 -0.38 7.49 1.79
C ARG A 303 -0.44 8.71 0.89
N ASP A 304 -1.62 9.05 0.43
CA ASP A 304 -1.89 10.32 -0.23
C ASP A 304 -1.99 11.42 0.84
N PRO A 305 -1.07 12.42 0.84
CA PRO A 305 -1.12 13.52 1.80
C PRO A 305 -2.30 14.48 1.57
N THR A 306 -2.96 14.45 0.41
CA THR A 306 -4.13 15.28 0.10
C THR A 306 -5.41 14.72 0.71
N MET A 307 -5.42 13.43 1.08
CA MET A 307 -6.58 12.73 1.62
C MET A 307 -6.41 12.43 3.11
N LYS A 308 -7.35 12.93 3.93
CA LYS A 308 -7.31 12.79 5.38
C LYS A 308 -8.66 12.37 5.93
N TYR A 309 -8.65 11.50 6.93
CA TYR A 309 -9.86 11.20 7.69
C TYR A 309 -10.01 12.22 8.82
N LEU A 310 -11.20 12.82 8.93
CA LEU A 310 -11.55 13.78 9.96
C LEU A 310 -12.37 13.07 11.04
N ASP A 311 -11.68 12.65 12.12
CA ASP A 311 -12.28 11.86 13.20
C ASP A 311 -13.41 12.59 13.94
N ASP A 312 -13.33 13.90 14.03
CA ASP A 312 -14.30 14.79 14.66
C ASP A 312 -15.59 14.90 13.83
N LEU A 313 -15.49 14.80 12.51
CA LEU A 313 -16.63 14.87 11.59
C LEU A 313 -17.10 13.50 11.08
N LYS A 314 -16.31 12.44 11.30
CA LYS A 314 -16.52 11.08 10.77
C LYS A 314 -16.68 11.06 9.25
N CYS A 315 -15.81 11.80 8.56
CA CYS A 315 -15.76 11.86 7.10
C CYS A 315 -14.34 12.02 6.58
N TRP A 316 -14.14 11.78 5.30
CA TRP A 316 -12.90 12.06 4.61
C TRP A 316 -12.89 13.47 4.03
N GLN A 317 -11.71 14.08 4.03
CA GLN A 317 -11.36 15.28 3.30
C GLN A 317 -10.40 14.92 2.17
N ILE A 318 -10.57 15.52 1.01
CA ILE A 318 -9.63 15.47 -0.12
C ILE A 318 -9.37 16.89 -0.61
N ALA A 319 -8.08 17.24 -0.67
CA ALA A 319 -7.63 18.54 -1.16
C ALA A 319 -7.35 18.45 -2.66
N CYS A 320 -7.98 19.32 -3.44
CA CYS A 320 -7.92 19.31 -4.91
C CYS A 320 -7.46 20.67 -5.45
N PRO A 321 -6.68 20.73 -6.55
CA PRO A 321 -6.52 21.96 -7.32
C PRO A 321 -7.88 22.53 -7.73
N GLY A 322 -8.08 23.83 -7.51
CA GLY A 322 -9.32 24.53 -7.84
C GLY A 322 -9.59 24.61 -9.35
N GLU A 323 -10.81 25.01 -9.72
CA GLU A 323 -11.34 25.01 -11.10
C GLU A 323 -10.47 25.78 -12.13
N ALA A 324 -9.58 26.67 -11.70
CA ALA A 324 -8.70 27.43 -12.58
C ALA A 324 -7.55 26.61 -13.19
N GLY A 325 -7.33 25.35 -12.78
CA GLY A 325 -6.44 24.40 -13.47
C GLY A 325 -4.96 24.78 -13.51
N CYS A 326 -4.53 25.81 -12.79
CA CYS A 326 -3.14 26.25 -12.78
C CYS A 326 -2.40 25.62 -11.60
N MET A 327 -1.70 24.51 -11.87
CA MET A 327 -0.72 23.93 -10.95
C MET A 327 0.59 24.74 -11.02
N GLY A 328 0.63 25.83 -10.26
CA GLY A 328 1.83 26.62 -10.00
C GLY A 328 1.86 27.07 -8.54
N GLU A 329 2.96 27.69 -8.11
CA GLU A 329 2.98 28.40 -6.81
C GLU A 329 1.82 29.41 -6.76
N GLY A 330 0.88 29.19 -5.83
CA GLY A 330 -0.36 29.98 -5.73
C GLY A 330 -1.63 29.32 -6.29
N ALA A 331 -1.58 28.04 -6.67
CA ALA A 331 -2.79 27.27 -7.00
C ALA A 331 -3.79 27.31 -5.84
N VAL A 332 -5.01 27.76 -6.10
CA VAL A 332 -6.09 27.74 -5.10
C VAL A 332 -6.46 26.28 -4.87
N VAL A 333 -6.16 25.75 -3.69
CA VAL A 333 -6.60 24.42 -3.26
C VAL A 333 -8.02 24.53 -2.73
N GLN A 334 -8.90 23.64 -3.20
CA GLN A 334 -10.27 23.49 -2.74
C GLN A 334 -10.41 22.17 -1.99
N ASP A 335 -11.00 22.23 -0.81
CA ASP A 335 -11.32 21.06 -0.02
C ASP A 335 -12.68 20.48 -0.40
N TYR A 336 -12.74 19.15 -0.45
CA TYR A 336 -13.95 18.38 -0.66
C TYR A 336 -14.10 17.31 0.43
N TYR A 337 -15.33 16.94 0.75
CA TYR A 337 -15.66 16.04 1.85
C TYR A 337 -16.52 14.87 1.38
N PHE A 338 -16.25 13.65 1.85
CA PHE A 338 -17.01 12.45 1.48
C PHE A 338 -17.06 11.39 2.58
N THR A 339 -18.03 10.47 2.47
CA THR A 339 -18.10 9.24 3.28
C THR A 339 -18.22 7.99 2.43
N THR A 340 -18.54 8.13 1.14
CA THR A 340 -18.85 7.01 0.25
C THR A 340 -17.94 7.01 -0.97
N VAL A 341 -17.40 5.84 -1.29
CA VAL A 341 -16.62 5.57 -2.50
C VAL A 341 -17.41 4.61 -3.39
N SER A 342 -17.56 4.95 -4.66
CA SER A 342 -18.18 4.08 -5.67
C SER A 342 -17.12 3.44 -6.53
N CYS A 343 -17.21 2.11 -6.64
CA CYS A 343 -16.15 1.20 -7.09
C CYS A 343 -15.03 1.03 -6.05
N GLN A 344 -15.08 -0.09 -5.33
CA GLN A 344 -13.97 -0.61 -4.53
C GLN A 344 -13.05 -1.41 -5.47
N ALA A 345 -11.73 -1.35 -5.26
CA ALA A 345 -10.70 -1.98 -6.13
C ALA A 345 -11.15 -3.33 -6.71
N ASP A 346 -11.40 -3.35 -8.02
CA ASP A 346 -12.04 -4.46 -8.74
C ASP A 346 -11.04 -5.47 -9.31
N ARG A 347 -9.75 -5.14 -9.25
CA ARG A 347 -8.64 -5.91 -9.82
C ARG A 347 -7.62 -6.26 -8.77
N VAL A 348 -6.87 -7.33 -8.99
CA VAL A 348 -5.69 -7.66 -8.17
C VAL A 348 -4.53 -6.73 -8.50
N PHE A 349 -4.36 -6.40 -9.78
CA PHE A 349 -3.28 -5.54 -10.27
C PHE A 349 -3.83 -4.50 -11.24
N GLY A 350 -3.30 -3.27 -11.18
CA GLY A 350 -3.68 -2.23 -12.12
C GLY A 350 -4.59 -1.16 -11.52
N ARG A 351 -4.53 0.02 -12.13
CA ARG A 351 -5.31 1.24 -11.85
C ARG A 351 -6.74 0.95 -11.35
N HIS A 352 -6.94 1.04 -10.03
CA HIS A 352 -8.27 1.10 -9.45
C HIS A 352 -8.88 2.46 -9.78
N THR A 353 -10.03 2.46 -10.45
CA THR A 353 -10.77 3.69 -10.67
C THR A 353 -11.72 3.87 -9.50
N ARG A 354 -11.44 4.85 -8.64
CA ARG A 354 -12.29 5.18 -7.50
C ARG A 354 -13.10 6.43 -7.82
N TYR A 355 -14.37 6.43 -7.46
CA TYR A 355 -15.22 7.61 -7.54
C TYR A 355 -15.61 8.06 -6.14
N PHE A 356 -15.16 9.24 -5.74
CA PHE A 356 -15.54 9.86 -4.48
C PHE A 356 -16.76 10.76 -4.72
N PHE A 357 -17.86 10.46 -4.04
CA PHE A 357 -19.04 11.32 -4.04
C PHE A 357 -18.88 12.37 -2.95
N THR A 358 -18.54 13.60 -3.36
CA THR A 358 -18.06 14.65 -2.48
C THR A 358 -18.94 15.88 -2.45
N THR A 359 -18.74 16.73 -1.44
CA THR A 359 -19.27 18.10 -1.38
C THR A 359 -18.13 19.08 -1.08
N ASP A 360 -18.22 20.30 -1.59
CA ASP A 360 -17.33 21.43 -1.26
C ASP A 360 -17.73 22.14 0.04
N ALA A 361 -18.94 21.87 0.55
CA ALA A 361 -19.41 22.41 1.81
C ALA A 361 -18.84 21.61 2.99
N ARG A 362 -17.96 22.22 3.79
CA ARG A 362 -17.46 21.61 5.03
C ARG A 362 -18.62 21.26 5.97
N PRO A 363 -18.73 20.01 6.45
CA PRO A 363 -19.74 19.64 7.43
C PRO A 363 -19.65 20.49 8.70
N THR A 364 -20.80 20.93 9.20
CA THR A 364 -20.91 21.72 10.43
C THR A 364 -21.11 20.86 11.69
N GLY A 365 -21.30 19.55 11.52
CA GLY A 365 -21.46 18.59 12.60
C GLY A 365 -21.13 17.17 12.14
N VAL A 366 -21.10 16.24 13.09
CA VAL A 366 -20.77 14.82 12.84
C VAL A 366 -21.69 14.24 11.78
N ILE A 367 -21.12 13.59 10.77
CA ILE A 367 -21.88 12.90 9.73
C ILE A 367 -22.50 11.63 10.30
N SER A 368 -23.79 11.44 10.03
CA SER A 368 -24.56 10.29 10.50
C SER A 368 -25.72 9.97 9.55
N ALA A 369 -26.47 8.91 9.83
CA ALA A 369 -27.68 8.59 9.06
C ALA A 369 -28.75 9.71 9.11
N THR A 370 -28.79 10.48 10.20
CA THR A 370 -29.74 11.59 10.38
C THR A 370 -29.17 12.95 9.94
N ASN A 371 -27.86 13.03 9.71
CA ASN A 371 -27.16 14.18 9.15
C ASN A 371 -26.21 13.72 8.02
N PRO A 372 -26.76 13.28 6.87
CA PRO A 372 -25.96 12.71 5.80
C PRO A 372 -25.24 13.81 5.02
N LEU A 373 -24.07 13.46 4.50
CA LEU A 373 -23.36 14.29 3.53
C LEU A 373 -24.07 14.21 2.17
N ILE A 374 -24.44 15.36 1.61
CA ILE A 374 -25.12 15.44 0.30
C ILE A 374 -24.05 15.72 -0.77
N PRO A 375 -23.77 14.77 -1.67
CA PRO A 375 -22.76 14.96 -2.71
C PRO A 375 -23.22 15.98 -3.76
N THR A 376 -22.35 16.91 -4.12
CA THR A 376 -22.53 17.89 -5.20
C THR A 376 -21.53 17.70 -6.34
N VAL A 377 -20.44 16.98 -6.07
CA VAL A 377 -19.33 16.75 -6.98
C VAL A 377 -18.96 15.27 -6.97
N VAL A 378 -18.55 14.74 -8.12
CA VAL A 378 -17.86 13.46 -8.22
C VAL A 378 -16.40 13.73 -8.52
N ILE A 379 -15.52 13.22 -7.67
CA ILE A 379 -14.08 13.19 -7.92
C ILE A 379 -13.72 11.81 -8.39
N LYS A 380 -13.24 11.73 -9.63
CA LYS A 380 -12.72 10.50 -10.18
C LYS A 380 -11.23 10.42 -9.91
N ASP A 381 -10.86 9.61 -8.94
CA ASP A 381 -9.47 9.26 -8.73
C ASP A 381 -9.04 8.22 -9.76
N THR A 382 -8.09 8.66 -10.59
CA THR A 382 -7.48 7.83 -11.60
C THR A 382 -5.99 8.11 -11.68
N TRP A 383 -5.20 7.41 -10.86
CA TRP A 383 -3.74 7.33 -10.99
C TRP A 383 -3.33 6.88 -12.40
N ALA A 384 -2.90 7.80 -13.28
CA ALA A 384 -2.24 7.36 -14.52
C ALA A 384 -0.76 7.03 -14.22
N PHE A 385 -0.10 6.35 -15.16
CA PHE A 385 1.36 6.38 -15.31
C PHE A 385 1.71 7.41 -16.40
N SER A 386 2.81 8.14 -16.27
CA SER A 386 3.31 9.10 -17.26
C SER A 386 4.82 9.20 -17.20
N LYS A 387 5.45 9.30 -18.36
CA LYS A 387 6.89 9.58 -18.50
C LYS A 387 7.11 11.05 -18.91
N ARG A 388 6.12 11.93 -18.72
CA ARG A 388 6.11 13.32 -19.20
C ARG A 388 6.62 14.29 -18.12
N ASN A 389 7.07 15.45 -18.58
CA ASN A 389 7.49 16.58 -17.74
C ASN A 389 6.33 17.02 -16.82
N ALA A 390 6.60 17.46 -15.59
CA ALA A 390 5.58 17.73 -14.58
C ALA A 390 4.57 18.83 -14.98
N ALA A 391 4.98 19.79 -15.81
CA ALA A 391 4.08 20.80 -16.40
C ALA A 391 3.11 20.22 -17.46
N ASP A 392 3.40 19.01 -17.97
CA ASP A 392 2.67 18.31 -19.04
C ASP A 392 2.08 16.96 -18.58
N ASP A 393 2.17 16.66 -17.27
CA ASP A 393 1.80 15.37 -16.71
C ASP A 393 0.35 15.35 -16.19
N ALA A 394 -0.53 14.73 -16.98
CA ALA A 394 -1.97 14.61 -16.69
C ALA A 394 -2.34 13.55 -15.62
N ARG A 395 -1.38 13.04 -14.85
CA ARG A 395 -1.60 12.15 -13.68
C ARG A 395 -2.08 12.84 -12.42
N ASP A 396 -2.08 14.16 -12.47
CA ASP A 396 -2.60 15.06 -11.47
C ASP A 396 -4.05 14.67 -11.10
N GLU A 397 -4.31 14.38 -9.83
CA GLU A 397 -5.49 13.67 -9.31
C GLU A 397 -6.84 14.35 -9.57
N VAL A 398 -6.88 15.47 -10.28
CA VAL A 398 -8.04 16.36 -10.36
C VAL A 398 -8.14 16.97 -11.76
N ARG A 399 -8.33 16.14 -12.79
CA ARG A 399 -8.81 16.63 -14.10
C ARG A 399 -10.25 16.22 -14.41
N SER A 400 -10.92 15.54 -13.49
CA SER A 400 -12.28 15.04 -13.71
C SER A 400 -13.17 15.29 -12.49
N LEU A 401 -13.27 16.55 -12.08
CA LEU A 401 -14.39 17.01 -11.26
C LEU A 401 -15.63 17.08 -12.15
N ILE A 402 -16.66 16.31 -11.82
CA ILE A 402 -17.95 16.40 -12.50
C ILE A 402 -18.97 16.91 -11.48
N LYS A 403 -19.51 18.11 -11.71
CA LYS A 403 -20.66 18.62 -10.94
C LYS A 403 -21.85 17.71 -11.21
N ILE A 404 -22.44 17.19 -10.14
CA ILE A 404 -23.68 16.43 -10.22
C ILE A 404 -24.78 17.47 -10.48
N LYS A 405 -25.40 17.42 -11.66
CA LYS A 405 -26.57 18.26 -11.94
C LYS A 405 -27.80 17.61 -11.32
N GLU A 406 -28.55 18.40 -10.55
CA GLU A 406 -29.87 18.04 -10.04
C GLU A 406 -30.88 17.72 -11.15
#